data_AF-A0A444DIS9-F1
#
_entry.id   AF-A0A444DIS9-F1
#
_cell.length_a   1.000
_cell.length_b   1.000
_cell.length_c   1.000
_cell.angle_alpha   90.00
_cell.angle_beta   90.00
_cell.angle_gamma   90.00
#
_symmetry.space_group_name_H-M   'P 1'
#
loop_
_entity.id
_entity.type
_entity.pdbx_description
1 polymer ?
#
loop_
_entity_poly.entity_id
_entity_poly.type
_entity_poly.pdbx_seq_one_letter_code
_entity_poly.pdbx_strand_id
1 'polypeptide(L)'
;FFLCQKSRKSTNSVDSYAVQCGECFKWRLIPTKEEYETIRQNFIEDPWFCHKIPNLSCDVPGDIEYDNSRVWVLDKPNLPKTPPDTERRLVMRSDYSKMDVSYIMPNGKKVRSSVEVEKFLEAYPEYKGKLSVADFSFTSPKVPEEMVPKDMEGKSSSARSKRLKTQN
;
A
#
# COMPACT_ATOMS: atom_id res chain seq x y z
N PHE A 1 1.66 3.99 -8.74
CA PHE A 1 2.06 2.66 -8.25
C PHE A 1 0.87 1.90 -7.77
N PHE A 2 0.84 0.61 -8.00
CA PHE A 2 -0.28 -0.19 -7.56
C PHE A 2 0.16 -1.49 -6.90
N LEU A 3 -0.67 -1.91 -5.97
CA LEU A 3 -0.71 -3.26 -5.43
C LEU A 3 -2.00 -3.89 -5.95
N CYS A 4 -1.90 -5.14 -6.37
CA CYS A 4 -3.01 -5.88 -6.93
C CYS A 4 -3.43 -7.01 -5.99
N GLN A 5 -4.72 -7.19 -5.80
CA GLN A 5 -5.30 -8.24 -4.96
C GLN A 5 -6.30 -9.07 -5.76
N LYS A 6 -6.23 -10.41 -5.67
CA LYS A 6 -7.23 -11.30 -6.27
C LYS A 6 -8.53 -11.28 -5.47
N SER A 7 -9.62 -11.40 -6.22
CA SER A 7 -10.97 -11.44 -5.71
C SER A 7 -11.35 -12.81 -5.12
N ARG A 8 -11.88 -12.75 -3.88
CA ARG A 8 -12.95 -13.56 -3.25
C ARG A 8 -12.71 -14.85 -2.47
N LYS A 9 -11.56 -15.54 -2.41
CA LYS A 9 -11.47 -16.77 -1.58
C LYS A 9 -10.21 -17.08 -0.76
N SER A 10 -9.09 -16.38 -0.92
CA SER A 10 -7.90 -16.66 -0.11
C SER A 10 -7.13 -15.39 0.13
N THR A 11 -7.11 -14.97 1.40
CA THR A 11 -6.32 -13.87 1.98
C THR A 11 -6.57 -12.48 1.38
N ASN A 12 -7.13 -11.55 2.17
CA ASN A 12 -7.24 -10.12 1.84
C ASN A 12 -5.86 -9.41 1.82
N SER A 13 -4.82 -10.08 1.35
CA SER A 13 -3.44 -9.61 1.19
C SER A 13 -3.14 -9.23 -0.26
N VAL A 14 -1.98 -8.59 -0.48
CA VAL A 14 -1.50 -8.22 -1.81
C VAL A 14 -0.92 -9.46 -2.51
N ASP A 15 -1.26 -9.64 -3.79
CA ASP A 15 -0.82 -10.77 -4.60
C ASP A 15 0.16 -10.39 -5.71
N SER A 16 0.18 -9.13 -6.15
CA SER A 16 1.10 -8.66 -7.19
C SER A 16 1.43 -7.19 -7.02
N TYR A 17 2.62 -6.81 -7.51
CA TYR A 17 3.14 -5.45 -7.48
C TYR A 17 3.22 -4.90 -8.90
N ALA A 18 2.84 -3.65 -9.10
CA ALA A 18 2.88 -3.04 -10.42
C ALA A 18 3.28 -1.56 -10.39
N VAL A 19 3.97 -1.15 -11.45
CA VAL A 19 4.39 0.23 -11.70
C VAL A 19 3.88 0.71 -13.05
N GLN A 20 3.62 2.02 -13.15
CA GLN A 20 3.27 2.65 -14.40
C GLN A 20 4.53 3.18 -15.06
N CYS A 21 4.67 2.96 -16.35
CA CYS A 21 5.65 3.67 -17.15
C CYS A 21 5.28 5.16 -17.24
N GLY A 22 6.23 6.06 -16.95
CA GLY A 22 6.03 7.51 -17.07
C GLY A 22 5.88 8.04 -18.50
N GLU A 23 6.31 7.26 -19.51
CA GLU A 23 6.19 7.63 -20.93
C GLU A 23 4.91 7.07 -21.58
N CYS A 24 4.76 5.74 -21.62
CA CYS A 24 3.65 5.10 -22.34
C CYS A 24 2.43 4.77 -21.47
N PHE A 25 2.49 5.06 -20.17
CA PHE A 25 1.42 4.82 -19.19
C PHE A 25 0.96 3.35 -19.03
N LYS A 26 1.66 2.40 -19.67
CA LYS A 26 1.41 0.96 -19.53
C LYS A 26 1.86 0.47 -18.15
N TRP A 27 1.14 -0.55 -17.64
CA TRP A 27 1.44 -1.19 -16.37
C TRP A 27 2.43 -2.33 -16.54
N ARG A 28 3.41 -2.38 -15.64
CA ARG A 28 4.46 -3.41 -15.59
C ARG A 28 4.44 -4.11 -14.26
N LEU A 29 4.53 -5.44 -14.29
CA LEU A 29 4.63 -6.25 -13.09
C LEU A 29 6.04 -6.13 -12.51
N ILE A 30 6.10 -5.93 -11.20
CA ILE A 30 7.35 -5.96 -10.46
C ILE A 30 7.45 -7.34 -9.80
N PRO A 31 8.50 -8.13 -10.10
CA PRO A 31 8.63 -9.50 -9.63
C PRO A 31 8.65 -9.65 -8.10
N THR A 32 9.28 -8.69 -7.41
CA THR A 32 9.51 -8.78 -5.96
C THR A 32 8.95 -7.58 -5.21
N LYS A 33 8.61 -7.78 -3.94
CA LYS A 33 8.18 -6.70 -3.05
C LYS A 33 9.31 -5.69 -2.85
N GLU A 34 10.55 -6.16 -2.74
CA GLU A 34 11.75 -5.37 -2.47
C GLU A 34 12.06 -4.39 -3.61
N GLU A 35 11.97 -4.85 -4.86
CA GLU A 35 12.09 -3.99 -6.03
C GLU A 35 10.96 -2.95 -6.05
N TYR A 36 9.72 -3.37 -5.77
CA TYR A 36 8.58 -2.47 -5.74
C TYR A 36 8.77 -1.36 -4.69
N GLU A 37 9.21 -1.70 -3.48
CA GLU A 37 9.46 -0.72 -2.42
C GLU A 37 10.63 0.21 -2.79
N THR A 38 11.64 -0.28 -3.51
CA THR A 38 12.74 0.55 -4.02
C THR A 38 12.26 1.58 -5.01
N ILE A 39 11.43 1.18 -5.98
CA ILE A 39 10.88 2.11 -6.96
C ILE A 39 9.92 3.09 -6.28
N ARG A 40 9.08 2.61 -5.35
CA ARG A 40 8.14 3.44 -4.58
C ARG A 40 8.85 4.51 -3.76
N GLN A 41 9.94 4.17 -3.09
CA GLN A 41 10.67 5.06 -2.19
C GLN A 41 11.22 6.30 -2.90
N ASN A 42 11.65 6.15 -4.16
CA ASN A 42 12.38 7.19 -4.89
C ASN A 42 11.59 7.77 -6.06
N PHE A 43 10.29 7.51 -6.16
CA PHE A 43 9.57 7.69 -7.42
C PHE A 43 9.47 9.12 -7.94
N ILE A 44 9.34 10.10 -7.05
CA ILE A 44 9.23 11.49 -7.46
C ILE A 44 10.54 11.94 -8.10
N GLU A 45 11.67 11.52 -7.53
CA GLU A 45 13.02 11.87 -7.97
C GLU A 45 13.50 10.99 -9.12
N ASP A 46 13.13 9.72 -9.12
CA ASP A 46 13.49 8.71 -10.11
C ASP A 46 12.23 7.95 -10.60
N PRO A 47 11.42 8.58 -11.48
CA PRO A 47 10.25 7.93 -12.07
C PRO A 47 10.62 6.65 -12.82
N TRP A 48 9.64 5.76 -12.98
CA TRP A 48 9.88 4.47 -13.62
C TRP A 48 9.51 4.49 -15.11
N PHE A 49 10.37 3.91 -15.94
CA PHE A 49 10.20 3.84 -17.40
C PHE A 49 10.52 2.45 -17.91
N CYS A 50 9.88 2.03 -19.01
CA CYS A 50 10.07 0.69 -19.59
C CYS A 50 11.54 0.39 -19.90
N HIS A 51 12.30 1.39 -20.36
CA HIS A 51 13.72 1.24 -20.72
C HIS A 51 14.62 0.86 -19.53
N LYS A 52 14.13 0.96 -18.28
CA LYS A 52 14.87 0.50 -17.09
C LYS A 52 15.01 -1.02 -17.05
N ILE A 53 14.15 -1.75 -17.76
CA ILE A 53 14.29 -3.19 -17.97
C ILE A 53 15.03 -3.40 -19.29
N PRO A 54 16.16 -4.14 -19.29
CA PRO A 54 16.87 -4.46 -20.53
C PRO A 54 15.94 -5.09 -21.56
N ASN A 55 16.00 -4.59 -22.80
CA ASN A 55 15.21 -5.07 -23.94
C ASN A 55 13.68 -4.83 -23.85
N LEU A 56 13.19 -4.06 -22.88
CA LEU A 56 11.78 -3.67 -22.82
C LEU A 56 11.59 -2.26 -23.39
N SER A 57 10.76 -2.15 -24.44
CA SER A 57 10.37 -0.85 -25.01
C SER A 57 8.92 -0.48 -24.69
N CYS A 58 8.59 0.78 -24.91
CA CYS A 58 7.22 1.29 -24.79
C CYS A 58 6.25 0.71 -25.83
N ASP A 59 6.74 0.07 -26.89
CA ASP A 59 5.88 -0.55 -27.93
C ASP A 59 5.34 -1.91 -27.49
N VAL A 60 5.98 -2.56 -26.52
CA VAL A 60 5.54 -3.84 -25.97
C VAL A 60 4.23 -3.64 -25.20
N PRO A 61 3.19 -4.49 -25.42
CA PRO A 61 1.95 -4.47 -24.66
C PRO A 61 2.18 -4.52 -23.14
N GLY A 62 1.28 -3.90 -22.36
CA GLY A 62 1.31 -3.92 -20.90
C GLY A 62 1.30 -5.34 -20.33
N ASP A 63 1.91 -5.54 -19.16
CA ASP A 63 1.89 -6.87 -18.51
C ASP A 63 0.53 -7.15 -17.89
N ILE A 64 -0.15 -6.08 -17.48
CA ILE A 64 -1.51 -6.07 -16.93
C ILE A 64 -2.26 -4.84 -17.45
N GLU A 65 -3.58 -4.95 -17.51
CA GLU A 65 -4.46 -3.83 -17.84
C GLU A 65 -5.19 -3.36 -16.60
N TYR A 66 -5.40 -2.06 -16.48
CA TYR A 66 -6.19 -1.48 -15.39
C TYR A 66 -7.67 -1.78 -15.62
N ASP A 67 -8.14 -2.89 -15.03
CA ASP A 67 -9.50 -3.40 -15.19
C ASP A 67 -10.12 -3.85 -13.84
N ASN A 68 -11.37 -4.28 -13.89
CA ASN A 68 -12.12 -4.74 -12.72
C ASN A 68 -11.93 -6.25 -12.45
N SER A 69 -10.96 -6.91 -13.09
CA SER A 69 -10.68 -8.34 -12.84
C SER A 69 -10.09 -8.56 -11.43
N ARG A 70 -9.54 -7.50 -10.84
CA ARG A 70 -8.85 -7.50 -9.54
C ARG A 70 -9.10 -6.18 -8.82
N VAL A 71 -8.79 -6.15 -7.54
CA VAL A 71 -8.88 -4.93 -6.73
C VAL A 71 -7.55 -4.23 -6.81
N TRP A 72 -7.58 -2.99 -7.29
CA TRP A 72 -6.42 -2.13 -7.37
C TRP A 72 -6.33 -1.27 -6.11
N VAL A 73 -5.13 -1.10 -5.57
CA VAL A 73 -4.87 -0.12 -4.52
C VAL A 73 -3.56 0.61 -4.80
N LEU A 74 -3.50 1.87 -4.38
CA LEU A 74 -2.51 2.86 -4.75
C LEU A 74 -1.68 3.27 -3.54
N ASP A 75 -0.43 2.82 -3.44
CA ASP A 75 0.48 3.41 -2.46
C ASP A 75 0.79 4.87 -2.82
N LYS A 76 0.96 5.71 -1.79
CA LYS A 76 1.52 7.06 -1.96
C LYS A 76 2.97 6.94 -2.45
N PRO A 77 3.43 7.79 -3.39
CA PRO A 77 4.84 7.85 -3.73
C PRO A 77 5.70 8.23 -2.52
N ASN A 78 6.97 7.84 -2.55
CA ASN A 78 8.00 8.17 -1.56
C ASN A 78 7.71 7.63 -0.15
N LEU A 79 6.95 6.53 -0.08
CA LEU A 79 6.83 5.78 1.17
C LEU A 79 8.15 5.03 1.44
N PRO A 80 8.65 5.08 2.69
CA PRO A 80 9.88 4.40 3.06
C PRO A 80 9.77 2.90 2.79
N LYS A 81 10.92 2.25 2.60
CA LYS A 81 10.99 0.79 2.59
C LYS A 81 10.56 0.24 3.94
N THR A 82 10.04 -0.99 3.92
CA THR A 82 9.79 -1.71 5.15
C THR A 82 11.12 -1.89 5.91
N PRO A 83 11.20 -1.55 7.21
CA PRO A 83 12.43 -1.73 7.97
C PRO A 83 12.90 -3.19 7.98
N PRO A 84 14.22 -3.46 8.04
CA PRO A 84 14.75 -4.82 8.09
C PRO A 84 14.15 -5.64 9.24
N ASP A 85 14.02 -6.96 9.03
CA ASP A 85 13.43 -7.91 9.98
C ASP A 85 11.97 -7.61 10.39
N THR A 86 11.29 -6.73 9.64
CA THR A 86 9.86 -6.43 9.83
C THR A 86 9.05 -6.73 8.58
N GLU A 87 7.74 -6.96 8.74
CA GLU A 87 6.83 -7.21 7.61
C GLU A 87 5.70 -6.19 7.61
N ARG A 88 5.67 -5.26 6.64
CA ARG A 88 4.49 -4.45 6.35
C ARG A 88 3.37 -5.34 5.79
N ARG A 89 2.28 -5.49 6.56
CA ARG A 89 1.05 -6.20 6.17
C ARG A 89 -0.08 -5.23 5.85
N LEU A 90 -0.71 -5.49 4.71
CA LEU A 90 -1.87 -4.77 4.21
C LEU A 90 -3.07 -5.71 4.16
N VAL A 91 -4.17 -5.30 4.78
CA VAL A 91 -5.41 -6.09 4.81
C VAL A 91 -6.56 -5.25 4.30
N MET A 92 -7.21 -5.71 3.22
CA MET A 92 -8.43 -5.08 2.72
C MET A 92 -9.61 -5.32 3.68
N ARG A 93 -10.35 -4.26 4.01
CA ARG A 93 -11.60 -4.38 4.78
C ARG A 93 -12.69 -5.01 3.93
N SER A 94 -13.63 -5.70 4.58
CA SER A 94 -14.73 -6.39 3.91
C SER A 94 -15.65 -5.47 3.10
N ASP A 95 -15.67 -4.18 3.44
CA ASP A 95 -16.46 -3.14 2.76
C ASP A 95 -15.69 -2.41 1.66
N TYR A 96 -14.44 -2.81 1.37
CA TYR A 96 -13.55 -2.19 0.37
C TYR A 96 -13.27 -0.70 0.61
N SER A 97 -13.62 -0.16 1.78
CA SER A 97 -13.51 1.26 2.09
C SER A 97 -12.06 1.74 2.23
N LYS A 98 -11.19 0.87 2.74
CA LYS A 98 -9.77 1.13 2.98
C LYS A 98 -8.99 -0.15 3.20
N MET A 99 -7.67 -0.07 3.09
CA MET A 99 -6.77 -1.08 3.61
C MET A 99 -6.27 -0.69 5.00
N ASP A 100 -6.23 -1.66 5.90
CA ASP A 100 -5.55 -1.49 7.19
C ASP A 100 -4.07 -1.84 7.03
N VAL A 101 -3.20 -0.98 7.57
CA VAL A 101 -1.75 -1.15 7.57
C VAL A 101 -1.29 -1.59 8.95
N SER A 102 -0.47 -2.64 9.01
CA SER A 102 0.18 -3.10 10.23
C SER A 102 1.58 -3.58 9.92
N TYR A 103 2.42 -3.67 10.94
CA TYR A 103 3.75 -4.26 10.84
C TYR A 103 3.86 -5.45 11.79
N ILE A 104 4.49 -6.52 11.32
CA ILE A 104 4.98 -7.59 12.17
C ILE A 104 6.42 -7.26 12.54
N MET A 105 6.66 -7.09 13.83
CA MET A 105 7.97 -6.78 14.41
C MET A 105 8.86 -8.03 14.43
N PRO A 106 10.19 -7.90 14.65
CA PRO A 106 11.11 -9.05 14.57
C PRO A 106 10.79 -10.20 15.54
N ASN A 107 10.13 -9.90 16.66
CA ASN A 107 9.68 -10.91 17.63
C ASN A 107 8.26 -11.45 17.35
N GLY A 108 7.69 -11.15 16.19
CA GLY A 108 6.35 -11.56 15.78
C GLY A 108 5.20 -10.70 16.31
N LYS A 109 5.44 -9.70 17.17
CA LYS A 109 4.38 -8.79 17.63
C LYS A 109 3.85 -7.94 16.48
N LYS A 110 2.53 -7.80 16.41
CA LYS A 110 1.89 -6.91 15.44
C LYS A 110 1.67 -5.52 16.03
N VAL A 111 2.10 -4.49 15.32
CA VAL A 111 1.86 -3.08 15.63
C VAL A 111 1.04 -2.41 14.52
N ARG A 112 0.19 -1.46 14.89
CA ARG A 112 -0.75 -0.77 13.97
C ARG A 112 -0.62 0.75 13.96
N SER A 113 0.29 1.31 14.75
CA SER A 113 0.52 2.76 14.78
C SER A 113 1.93 3.09 15.26
N SER A 114 2.37 4.33 15.02
CA SER A 114 3.66 4.83 15.51
C SER A 114 3.74 4.81 17.04
N VAL A 115 2.62 5.03 17.75
CA VAL A 115 2.55 4.92 19.22
C VAL A 115 2.78 3.48 19.68
N GLU A 116 2.28 2.48 18.94
CA GLU A 116 2.56 1.08 19.25
C GLU A 116 4.02 0.70 18.95
N VAL A 117 4.65 1.31 17.93
CA VAL A 117 6.09 1.14 17.66
C VAL A 117 6.91 1.73 18.81
N GLU A 118 6.58 2.93 19.29
CA GLU A 118 7.28 3.56 20.41
C GLU A 118 7.22 2.68 21.67
N LYS A 119 6.02 2.24 22.06
CA LYS A 119 5.83 1.30 23.18
C LYS A 119 6.57 -0.01 22.98
N PHE A 120 6.65 -0.51 21.75
CA PHE A 120 7.42 -1.70 21.43
C PHE A 120 8.91 -1.47 21.69
N LEU A 121 9.46 -0.37 21.21
CA LEU A 121 10.88 -0.04 21.38
C LEU A 121 11.22 0.22 22.85
N GLU A 122 10.32 0.80 23.64
CA GLU A 122 10.47 0.93 25.09
C GLU A 122 10.51 -0.42 25.81
N ALA A 123 9.63 -1.35 25.43
CA ALA A 123 9.57 -2.69 26.03
C ALA A 123 10.71 -3.61 25.58
N TYR A 124 11.29 -3.35 24.41
CA TYR A 124 12.39 -4.14 23.83
C TYR A 124 13.55 -3.23 23.37
N PRO A 125 14.35 -2.71 24.32
CA PRO A 125 15.42 -1.75 24.02
C PRO A 125 16.49 -2.28 23.05
N GLU A 126 16.65 -3.60 22.92
CA GLU A 126 17.58 -4.24 21.98
C GLU A 126 17.32 -3.87 20.51
N TYR A 127 16.10 -3.45 20.16
CA TYR A 127 15.76 -3.01 18.81
C TYR A 127 15.96 -1.51 18.57
N LYS A 128 16.15 -0.68 19.61
CA LYS A 128 16.30 0.79 19.46
C LYS A 128 17.51 1.21 18.62
N GLY A 129 18.54 0.37 18.53
CA GLY A 129 19.71 0.61 17.69
C GLY A 129 19.53 0.25 16.21
N LYS A 130 18.45 -0.47 15.86
CA LYS A 130 18.17 -0.95 14.50
C LYS A 130 16.89 -0.37 13.89
N LEU A 131 15.94 -0.01 14.74
CA LEU A 131 14.62 0.46 14.35
C LEU A 131 14.33 1.80 15.05
N SER A 132 13.81 2.75 14.29
CA SER A 132 13.28 4.01 14.78
C SER A 132 11.80 4.14 14.39
N VAL A 133 11.06 4.97 15.12
CA VAL A 133 9.64 5.25 14.78
C VAL A 133 9.50 5.87 13.38
N ALA A 134 10.50 6.63 12.94
CA ALA A 134 10.51 7.31 11.64
C ALA A 134 10.64 6.34 10.44
N ASP A 135 11.14 5.13 10.68
CA ASP A 135 11.28 4.12 9.62
C ASP A 135 9.92 3.49 9.24
N PHE A 136 8.88 3.70 10.04
CA PHE A 136 7.56 3.12 9.82
C PHE A 136 6.58 4.14 9.22
N SER A 137 5.87 3.73 8.16
CA SER A 137 4.73 4.47 7.63
C SER A 137 3.45 3.65 7.69
N PHE A 138 2.45 4.18 8.38
CA PHE A 138 1.09 3.62 8.47
C PHE A 138 0.14 4.23 7.43
N THR A 139 0.68 4.87 6.39
CA THR A 139 -0.10 5.41 5.28
C THR A 139 -0.80 4.26 4.54
N SER A 140 -2.14 4.29 4.54
CA SER A 140 -2.95 3.35 3.77
C SER A 140 -2.81 3.61 2.28
N PRO A 141 -2.65 2.57 1.45
CA PRO A 141 -2.93 2.66 0.03
C PRO A 141 -4.35 3.20 -0.20
N LYS A 142 -4.52 4.03 -1.24
CA LYS A 142 -5.84 4.49 -1.69
C LYS A 142 -6.53 3.38 -2.47
N VAL A 143 -7.79 3.09 -2.15
CA VAL A 143 -8.65 2.24 -2.97
C VAL A 143 -9.37 3.16 -3.97
N PRO A 144 -9.18 2.99 -5.29
CA PRO A 144 -9.95 3.73 -6.30
C PRO A 144 -11.46 3.46 -6.15
N GLU A 145 -12.29 4.45 -6.42
CA GLU A 145 -13.75 4.36 -6.20
C GLU A 145 -14.37 3.27 -7.08
N GLU A 146 -13.88 3.14 -8.30
CA GLU A 146 -14.29 2.11 -9.26
C GLU A 146 -14.01 0.67 -8.80
N MET A 147 -13.12 0.50 -7.81
CA MET A 147 -12.79 -0.81 -7.23
C MET A 147 -13.72 -1.18 -6.07
N VAL A 148 -14.56 -0.26 -5.62
CA VAL A 148 -15.57 -0.52 -4.59
C VAL A 148 -16.82 -1.10 -5.28
N PRO A 149 -17.28 -2.29 -4.89
CA PRO A 149 -18.51 -2.85 -5.46
C PRO A 149 -19.70 -1.91 -5.22
N LYS A 150 -20.51 -1.66 -6.25
CA LYS A 150 -21.68 -0.75 -6.18
C LYS A 150 -22.66 -1.09 -5.05
N ASP A 151 -22.80 -2.37 -4.72
CA ASP A 151 -23.66 -2.83 -3.60
C ASP A 151 -23.13 -2.41 -2.20
N MET A 152 -21.90 -1.89 -2.14
CA MET A 152 -21.23 -1.38 -0.94
C MET A 152 -21.12 0.15 -0.93
N GLU A 153 -21.45 0.82 -2.04
CA GLU A 153 -21.54 2.28 -2.11
C GLU A 153 -22.67 2.77 -1.18
N GLY A 154 -22.33 3.55 -0.14
CA GLY A 154 -23.33 4.17 0.76
C GLY A 154 -23.36 3.67 2.21
N LYS A 155 -22.55 2.67 2.59
CA LYS A 155 -22.42 2.28 4.02
C LYS A 155 -21.43 3.13 4.82
N SER A 156 -20.57 3.90 4.16
CA SER A 156 -19.52 4.72 4.80
C SER A 156 -19.97 6.14 5.18
N SER A 157 -21.12 6.63 4.67
CA SER A 157 -21.53 8.04 4.81
C SER A 157 -22.54 8.32 5.94
N SER A 158 -23.07 7.31 6.63
CA SER A 158 -24.16 7.53 7.61
C SER A 158 -23.72 7.99 9.00
N ALA A 159 -22.42 8.11 9.30
CA ALA A 159 -21.94 8.49 10.64
C ALA A 159 -21.56 9.97 10.82
N ARG A 160 -21.55 10.80 9.77
CA ARG A 160 -20.98 12.17 9.85
C ARG A 160 -21.97 13.33 9.83
N SER A 161 -23.28 13.07 9.84
CA SER A 161 -24.28 14.15 9.89
C SER A 161 -25.17 14.05 11.13
N LYS A 162 -24.71 14.66 12.22
CA LYS A 162 -25.51 15.28 13.30
C LYS A 162 -24.57 15.85 14.36
N ARG A 163 -23.91 16.96 14.05
CA ARG A 163 -23.47 17.95 15.05
C ARG A 163 -23.13 19.25 14.32
N LEU A 164 -24.17 20.03 14.02
CA LEU A 164 -24.02 21.46 13.86
C LEU A 164 -25.19 22.19 14.50
N LYS A 165 -24.82 23.30 15.17
CA LYS A 165 -25.60 24.36 15.81
C LYS A 165 -26.18 24.09 17.20
N THR A 166 -25.44 24.55 18.22
CA THR A 166 -25.94 25.55 19.18
C THR A 166 -24.75 26.28 19.80
N GLN A 167 -24.73 27.61 19.69
CA GLN A 167 -24.10 28.65 20.54
C GLN A 167 -24.25 29.95 19.72
N ASN A 168 -25.23 30.79 20.03
CA ASN A 168 -25.35 31.80 21.09
C ASN A 168 -25.28 33.18 20.42
#